data_AF-A0A8D6PR04-F1
#
_entry.id   AF-A0A8D6PR04-F1
#
_cell.length_a   1.000
_cell.length_b   1.000
_cell.length_c   1.000
_cell.angle_alpha   90.00
_cell.angle_beta   90.00
_cell.angle_gamma   90.00
#
_symmetry.space_group_name_H-M   'P 1'
#
loop_
_entity.id
_entity.type
_entity.pdbx_description
1 polymer ?
#
loop_
_entity_poly.entity_id
_entity_poly.type
_entity_poly.pdbx_seq_one_letter_code
_entity_poly.pdbx_strand_id
1 'polypeptide(L)' 'MNKPAKKKANKIIPNFEYARKLRGKKVKIFLRNGEVLDANVTGISNYEIIVKVGDRNLLIFKHAIDYIEY' A
#
# COMPACT_ATOMS: atom_id res chain seq x y z
N MET A 1 -26.76 -25.02 -12.44
CA MET A 1 -25.51 -24.44 -13.01
C MET A 1 -24.89 -23.49 -12.00
N ASN A 2 -23.78 -23.89 -11.36
CA ASN A 2 -23.03 -23.01 -10.47
C ASN A 2 -22.25 -21.98 -11.31
N LYS A 3 -22.53 -20.69 -11.10
CA LYS A 3 -21.74 -19.61 -11.68
C LYS A 3 -20.37 -19.56 -10.98
N PRO A 4 -19.24 -19.57 -11.69
CA PRO A 4 -17.92 -19.47 -11.06
C PRO A 4 -17.78 -18.09 -10.40
N ALA A 5 -17.40 -18.07 -9.13
CA ALA A 5 -17.10 -16.85 -8.39
C ALA A 5 -15.97 -16.09 -9.09
N LYS A 6 -16.26 -14.90 -9.62
CA LYS A 6 -15.26 -14.02 -10.22
C LYS A 6 -14.21 -13.66 -9.15
N LYS A 7 -12.99 -14.19 -9.29
CA LYS A 7 -11.82 -13.74 -8.52
C LYS A 7 -11.72 -12.22 -8.68
N LYS A 8 -11.84 -11.48 -7.59
CA LYS A 8 -11.65 -10.02 -7.59
C LYS A 8 -10.21 -9.77 -8.04
N ALA A 9 -10.04 -9.24 -9.25
CA ALA A 9 -8.75 -8.79 -9.71
C ALA A 9 -8.23 -7.73 -8.73
N ASN A 10 -7.04 -7.95 -8.18
CA ASN A 10 -6.35 -6.94 -7.37
C ASN A 10 -6.25 -5.68 -8.22
N LYS A 11 -6.90 -4.59 -7.79
CA LYS A 11 -6.86 -3.31 -8.49
C LYS A 11 -5.44 -2.77 -8.36
N ILE A 12 -4.64 -2.93 -9.40
CA ILE A 12 -3.34 -2.27 -9.53
C ILE A 12 -3.63 -0.79 -9.82
N ILE A 13 -3.09 0.11 -9.00
CA ILE A 13 -3.42 1.54 -9.03
C ILE A 13 -2.31 2.31 -9.77
N PRO A 14 -2.59 2.90 -10.93
CA PRO A 14 -1.59 3.60 -11.75
C PRO A 14 -1.32 5.06 -11.30
N ASN A 15 -2.15 5.65 -10.43
CA ASN A 15 -2.03 7.05 -10.06
C ASN A 15 -2.09 7.27 -8.53
N PHE A 16 -1.04 7.89 -7.97
CA PHE A 16 -0.89 8.12 -6.52
C PHE A 16 -1.88 9.12 -5.92
N GLU A 17 -2.77 9.72 -6.72
CA GLU A 17 -3.91 10.48 -6.22
C GLU A 17 -4.79 9.63 -5.29
N TYR A 18 -4.95 8.34 -5.61
CA TYR A 18 -5.65 7.38 -4.74
C TYR A 18 -4.84 7.00 -3.51
N ALA A 19 -3.51 7.07 -3.56
CA ALA A 19 -2.69 6.81 -2.39
C ALA A 19 -3.05 7.77 -1.27
N ARG A 20 -3.39 9.05 -1.56
CA ARG A 20 -3.86 10.01 -0.54
C ARG A 20 -5.02 9.49 0.33
N LYS A 21 -5.88 8.61 -0.22
CA LYS A 21 -7.00 7.97 0.52
C LYS A 21 -6.54 6.92 1.54
N LEU A 22 -5.27 6.54 1.52
CA LEU A 22 -4.66 5.62 2.47
C LEU A 22 -4.24 6.31 3.76
N ARG A 23 -4.17 7.66 3.81
CA ARG A 23 -3.80 8.38 5.02
C ARG A 23 -4.74 8.01 6.18
N GLY A 24 -4.17 7.60 7.30
CA GLY A 24 -4.88 7.12 8.49
C GLY A 24 -5.32 5.65 8.42
N LYS A 25 -5.03 4.93 7.33
CA LYS A 25 -5.37 3.50 7.20
C LYS A 25 -4.21 2.60 7.59
N LYS A 26 -4.57 1.45 8.15
CA LYS A 26 -3.66 0.31 8.30
C LYS A 26 -3.62 -0.45 6.98
N VAL A 27 -2.42 -0.69 6.46
CA VAL A 27 -2.18 -1.30 5.15
C VAL A 27 -1.06 -2.32 5.23
N LYS A 28 -1.02 -3.25 4.28
CA LYS A 28 0.18 -4.06 3.99
C LYS A 28 0.89 -3.51 2.78
N ILE A 29 2.18 -3.21 2.93
CA ILE A 29 3.03 -2.69 1.85
C ILE A 29 3.98 -3.80 1.43
N PHE A 30 3.93 -4.18 0.15
CA PHE A 30 4.79 -5.18 -0.43
C PHE A 30 5.90 -4.46 -1.20
N LEU A 31 7.14 -4.64 -0.75
CA LEU A 31 8.33 -3.99 -1.30
C LEU A 31 8.99 -4.85 -2.37
N ARG A 32 9.73 -4.21 -3.26
CA ARG A 32 10.47 -4.83 -4.37
C ARG A 32 11.53 -5.85 -3.97
N ASN A 33 12.08 -5.71 -2.76
CA ASN A 33 13.03 -6.65 -2.19
C ASN A 33 12.35 -7.92 -1.60
N GLY A 34 11.02 -8.03 -1.69
CA GLY A 34 10.23 -9.12 -1.14
C GLY A 34 9.78 -8.91 0.31
N GLU A 35 10.18 -7.81 0.96
CA GLU A 35 9.73 -7.49 2.32
C GLU A 35 8.25 -7.06 2.34
N VAL A 36 7.58 -7.39 3.44
CA VAL A 36 6.18 -7.00 3.68
C VAL A 36 6.08 -6.24 4.99
N LEU A 37 5.47 -5.05 4.94
CA LEU A 37 5.31 -4.18 6.10
C LEU A 37 3.82 -4.05 6.47
N ASP A 38 3.47 -4.45 7.69
CA ASP A 38 2.19 -4.09 8.33
C ASP A 38 2.30 -2.67 8.90
N ALA A 39 1.68 -1.70 8.24
CA ALA A 39 1.98 -0.30 8.43
C ALA A 39 0.72 0.57 8.60
N ASN A 40 0.79 1.62 9.42
CA ASN A 40 -0.24 2.65 9.49
C ASN A 40 0.24 3.89 8.72
N VAL A 41 -0.51 4.34 7.72
CA VAL A 41 -0.08 5.45 6.86
C VAL A 41 -0.33 6.79 7.55
N THR A 42 0.73 7.54 7.81
CA THR A 42 0.66 8.84 8.51
C THR A 42 0.80 10.02 7.54
N GLY A 43 1.51 9.84 6.43
CA GLY A 43 1.78 10.91 5.46
C GLY A 43 1.97 10.36 4.06
N ILE A 44 1.63 11.17 3.06
CA ILE A 44 1.74 10.80 1.63
C ILE A 44 2.11 12.05 0.86
N SER A 45 3.17 11.95 0.08
CA SER A 45 3.65 12.98 -0.85
C SER A 45 3.50 12.49 -2.29
N ASN A 46 4.16 13.15 -3.25
CA ASN A 46 4.20 12.69 -4.63
C ASN A 46 5.05 11.43 -4.81
N TYR A 47 6.17 11.30 -4.09
CA TYR A 47 7.16 10.23 -4.30
C TYR A 47 7.38 9.33 -3.07
N GLU A 48 6.91 9.75 -1.91
CA GLU A 48 7.07 9.04 -0.65
C GLU A 48 5.72 8.71 0.02
N ILE A 49 5.76 7.68 0.85
CA ILE A 49 4.74 7.38 1.86
C ILE A 49 5.44 7.32 3.21
N ILE A 50 4.90 8.04 4.18
CA ILE A 50 5.32 8.02 5.56
C ILE A 50 4.38 7.08 6.30
N VAL A 51 4.93 6.09 6.98
CA VAL A 51 4.18 5.09 7.73
C VAL A 51 4.75 4.88 9.12
N LYS A 52 3.92 4.37 10.01
CA LYS A 52 4.31 3.83 11.31
C LYS A 52 4.25 2.30 11.28
N VAL A 53 5.35 1.64 11.59
CA VAL A 53 5.47 0.18 11.72
C VAL A 53 5.94 -0.13 13.13
N GLY A 54 5.07 -0.69 13.97
CA GLY A 54 5.30 -0.77 15.42
C GLY A 54 5.52 0.64 16.00
N ASP A 55 6.67 0.86 16.61
CA ASP A 55 7.07 2.17 17.18
C ASP A 55 7.95 3.01 16.27
N ARG A 56 8.28 2.51 15.06
CA ARG A 56 9.16 3.21 14.12
C ARG A 56 8.34 4.01 13.11
N ASN A 57 8.78 5.24 12.84
CA ASN A 57 8.32 5.99 11.68
C ASN A 57 9.28 5.74 10.52
N LEU A 58 8.74 5.30 9.39
CA LEU A 58 9.48 5.00 8.17
C LEU A 58 9.00 5.91 7.05
N LEU A 59 9.94 6.36 6.23
CA LEU A 59 9.66 7.01 4.95
C LEU A 59 10.04 6.02 3.86
N ILE A 60 9.07 5.64 3.04
CA ILE A 60 9.22 4.65 1.97
C ILE A 60 9.07 5.36 0.64
N PHE A 61 10.06 5.20 -0.23
CA PHE A 61 9.96 5.67 -1.61
C PHE A 61 9.01 4.77 -2.42
N LYS A 62 8.09 5.38 -3.16
CA LYS A 62 7.07 4.65 -3.93
C LYS A 62 7.64 3.76 -5.02
N HIS A 63 8.82 4.06 -5.55
CA HIS A 63 9.51 3.20 -6.52
C HIS A 63 10.03 1.90 -5.91
N ALA A 64 10.14 1.82 -4.58
CA ALA A 64 10.50 0.61 -3.86
C ALA A 64 9.28 -0.26 -3.52
N ILE A 65 8.06 0.22 -3.79
CA ILE A 65 6.80 -0.48 -3.51
C ILE A 65 6.31 -1.15 -4.79
N ASP A 66 5.96 -2.42 -4.70
CA ASP A 66 5.27 -3.11 -5.81
C ASP A 66 3.77 -2.88 -5.75
N TYR A 67 3.15 -3.10 -4.58
CA TYR A 67 1.73 -2.82 -4.36
C TYR A 67 1.38 -2.65 -2.88
N ILE A 68 0.17 -2.15 -2.62
CA ILE A 68 -0.37 -1.91 -1.28
C ILE A 68 -1.75 -2.58 -1.18
N GLU A 69 -1.99 -3.33 -0.10
CA GLU A 69 -3.29 -3.89 0.28
C GLU A 69 -3.91 -3.08 1.44
N TYR A 70 -5.19 -2.70 1.33
CA TYR A 70 -5.88 -1.81 2.28
C TYR A 70 -7.39 -2.03 2.37
#